data_AF-A0A9N9PWI7-F1
#
_entry.id   AF-A0A9N9PWI7-F1
#
_cell.length_a   1.000
_cell.length_b   1.000
_cell.length_c   1.000
_cell.angle_alpha   90.00
_cell.angle_beta   90.00
_cell.angle_gamma   90.00
#
_symmetry.space_group_name_H-M   'P 1'
#
loop_
_entity.id
_entity.type
_entity.pdbx_description
1 polymer ?
#
loop_
_entity_poly.entity_id
_entity_poly.type
_entity_poly.pdbx_seq_one_letter_code
_entity_poly.pdbx_strand_id
1 'polypeptide(L)'
;MNLVARGLVSPEEAGSLLSHRHTSRDGDDIVIWSLLFNEKAYHSPEAMWRSRIQDMGDNGQYNLDINTGFLISSAPRVEGENGLSWAPARPAVRTTSPSDGQKAYIAYSVADTSLVEVIPQGLKADWLLHKFPGGKGAQLSPIESKVLGRIQNLYIQNYQYGALLQPKSLNRWGNTSPARYEGNANGPIYAVCSSDTGNGSDWKWRGVFEWDVDEPLPFFEPEIILIA
;
A
#
# COMPACT_ATOMS: atom_id res chain seq x y z
N MET A 1 -8.77 -7.76 30.78
CA MET A 1 -8.51 -7.77 29.33
C MET A 1 -7.13 -8.40 29.15
N ASN A 2 -7.05 -9.57 28.52
CA ASN A 2 -5.88 -10.45 28.59
C ASN A 2 -4.82 -10.00 27.57
N LEU A 3 -3.64 -9.57 28.05
CA LEU A 3 -2.53 -9.10 27.22
C LEU A 3 -2.03 -10.15 26.20
N VAL A 4 -2.36 -11.42 26.42
CA VAL A 4 -2.02 -12.54 25.53
C VAL A 4 -2.84 -12.53 24.22
N ALA A 5 -4.02 -11.91 24.20
CA ALA A 5 -4.92 -11.94 23.03
C ALA A 5 -4.51 -10.98 21.89
N ARG A 6 -3.53 -10.11 22.12
CA ARG A 6 -2.86 -9.35 21.06
C ARG A 6 -1.58 -10.10 20.74
N GLY A 7 -1.37 -10.50 19.49
CA GLY A 7 -0.10 -11.12 19.08
C GLY A 7 1.11 -10.29 19.54
N LEU A 8 2.29 -10.92 19.56
CA LEU A 8 3.50 -10.33 20.18
C LEU A 8 3.86 -8.96 19.60
N VAL A 9 3.44 -8.69 18.37
CA VAL A 9 3.63 -7.45 17.62
C VAL A 9 2.42 -7.17 16.72
N SER A 10 2.28 -5.94 16.20
CA SER A 10 1.28 -5.59 15.19
C SER A 10 1.56 -6.26 13.84
N PRO A 11 0.55 -6.33 12.93
CA PRO A 11 0.76 -6.86 11.58
C PRO A 11 1.86 -6.12 10.81
N GLU A 12 2.00 -4.82 11.04
CA GLU A 12 2.99 -3.96 10.39
C GLU A 12 4.41 -4.22 10.88
N GLU A 13 4.58 -4.31 12.20
CA GLU A 13 5.87 -4.64 12.81
C GLU A 13 6.32 -6.03 12.38
N ALA A 14 5.42 -7.01 12.41
CA ALA A 14 5.72 -8.36 11.92
C ALA A 14 6.09 -8.35 10.43
N GLY A 15 5.37 -7.58 9.62
CA GLY A 15 5.62 -7.46 8.18
C GLY A 15 6.96 -6.80 7.89
N SER A 16 7.28 -5.71 8.61
CA SER A 16 8.56 -5.01 8.50
C SER A 16 9.72 -5.91 8.92
N LEU A 17 9.62 -6.60 10.05
CA LEU A 17 10.66 -7.54 10.53
C LEU A 17 10.93 -8.66 9.50
N LEU A 18 9.88 -9.26 8.95
CA LEU A 18 10.01 -10.33 7.96
C LEU A 18 10.45 -9.82 6.59
N SER A 19 10.25 -8.55 6.27
CA SER A 19 10.74 -7.96 5.03
C SER A 19 12.27 -7.98 4.92
N HIS A 20 12.97 -8.03 6.06
CA HIS A 20 14.43 -8.15 6.15
C HIS A 20 14.94 -9.60 6.14
N ARG A 21 14.06 -10.60 6.28
CA ARG A 21 14.45 -12.01 6.41
C ARG A 21 13.51 -12.92 5.63
N HIS A 22 13.96 -13.34 4.45
CA HIS A 22 13.22 -14.28 3.63
C HIS A 22 13.15 -15.67 4.28
N THR A 23 11.99 -16.32 4.13
CA THR A 23 11.84 -17.74 4.44
C THR A 23 12.45 -18.58 3.34
N SER A 24 12.98 -19.74 3.70
CA SER A 24 13.61 -20.66 2.73
C SER A 24 12.59 -21.32 1.78
N ARG A 25 11.30 -21.33 2.13
CA ARG A 25 10.21 -21.94 1.35
C ARG A 25 9.13 -20.92 1.04
N ASP A 26 8.49 -21.08 -0.10
CA ASP A 26 7.32 -20.31 -0.52
C ASP A 26 6.12 -20.66 0.38
N GLY A 27 5.37 -19.66 0.83
CA GLY A 27 4.19 -19.83 1.69
C GLY A 27 4.49 -19.86 3.19
N ASP A 28 5.71 -20.24 3.60
CA ASP A 28 6.12 -20.18 5.02
C ASP A 28 6.10 -18.74 5.55
N ASP A 29 6.30 -17.76 4.67
CA ASP A 29 6.27 -16.34 5.01
C ASP A 29 4.89 -15.89 5.52
N ILE A 30 3.79 -16.37 4.96
CA ILE A 30 2.43 -16.08 5.45
C ILE A 30 2.13 -16.81 6.76
N VAL A 31 2.60 -18.06 6.91
CA VAL A 31 2.42 -18.82 8.15
C VAL A 31 3.14 -18.13 9.31
N ILE A 32 4.42 -17.78 9.12
CA ILE A 32 5.20 -17.11 10.15
C ILE A 32 4.65 -15.70 10.42
N TRP A 33 4.29 -14.96 9.36
CA TRP A 33 3.73 -13.62 9.53
C TRP A 33 2.48 -13.66 10.38
N SER A 34 1.51 -14.50 10.02
CA SER A 34 0.28 -14.64 10.79
C SER A 34 0.51 -15.04 12.25
N LEU A 35 1.45 -15.97 12.53
CA LEU A 35 1.77 -16.38 13.90
C LEU A 35 2.40 -15.28 14.77
N LEU A 36 3.03 -14.26 14.17
CA LEU A 36 3.67 -13.17 14.92
C LEU A 36 2.65 -12.18 15.49
N PHE A 37 1.59 -11.88 14.73
CA PHE A 37 0.57 -10.90 15.12
C PHE A 37 -0.80 -11.52 15.43
N ASN A 38 -0.94 -12.83 15.25
CA ASN A 38 -2.16 -13.60 15.49
C ASN A 38 -1.80 -14.98 16.08
N GLU A 39 -2.68 -15.56 16.90
CA GLU A 39 -2.46 -16.89 17.48
C GLU A 39 -2.73 -18.03 16.46
N LYS A 40 -3.40 -17.70 15.34
CA LYS A 40 -3.78 -18.66 14.30
C LYS A 40 -2.85 -18.55 13.08
N ALA A 41 -2.31 -19.69 12.66
CA ALA A 41 -1.60 -19.82 11.40
C ALA A 41 -2.57 -19.75 10.20
N TYR A 42 -2.20 -18.96 9.20
CA TYR A 42 -2.86 -18.92 7.90
C TYR A 42 -1.89 -19.39 6.82
N HIS A 43 -2.45 -19.99 5.77
CA HIS A 43 -1.68 -20.51 4.62
C HIS A 43 -1.98 -19.77 3.32
N SER A 44 -2.93 -18.84 3.33
CA SER A 44 -3.18 -17.91 2.22
C SER A 44 -3.26 -16.48 2.75
N PRO A 45 -2.72 -15.50 2.00
CA PRO A 45 -2.80 -14.10 2.40
C PRO A 45 -4.24 -13.60 2.44
N GLU A 46 -5.10 -14.07 1.53
CA GLU A 46 -6.53 -13.78 1.53
C GLU A 46 -7.18 -14.16 2.87
N ALA A 47 -7.04 -15.42 3.30
CA ALA A 47 -7.66 -15.88 4.53
C ALA A 47 -7.11 -15.12 5.76
N MET A 48 -5.82 -14.81 5.74
CA MET A 48 -5.18 -14.01 6.78
C MET A 48 -5.83 -12.62 6.88
N TRP A 49 -5.92 -11.87 5.78
CA TRP A 49 -6.52 -10.54 5.77
C TRP A 49 -8.02 -10.57 6.05
N ARG A 50 -8.78 -11.47 5.42
CA ARG A 50 -10.23 -11.61 5.61
C ARG A 50 -10.61 -11.87 7.05
N SER A 51 -9.83 -12.69 7.76
CA SER A 51 -10.13 -12.98 9.17
C SER A 51 -10.13 -11.73 10.06
N ARG A 52 -9.34 -10.71 9.70
CA ARG A 52 -9.25 -9.45 10.44
C ARG A 52 -10.30 -8.43 10.02
N ILE A 53 -10.84 -8.57 8.81
CA ILE A 53 -11.96 -7.77 8.28
C ILE A 53 -13.29 -8.31 8.79
N GLN A 54 -13.41 -9.61 9.06
CA GLN A 54 -14.69 -10.22 9.46
C GLN A 54 -14.94 -10.16 10.98
N ASP A 55 -13.89 -10.00 11.79
CA ASP A 55 -14.02 -9.78 13.23
C ASP A 55 -14.34 -8.30 13.52
N MET A 56 -15.62 -7.93 13.40
CA MET A 56 -16.14 -6.72 14.07
C MET A 56 -16.05 -6.94 15.57
N GLY A 57 -15.28 -6.10 16.26
CA GLY A 57 -15.26 -6.07 17.71
C GLY A 57 -16.63 -5.69 18.28
N ASP A 58 -16.82 -5.90 19.59
CA ASP A 58 -18.05 -5.55 20.32
C ASP A 58 -18.41 -4.05 20.22
N ASN A 59 -17.48 -3.21 19.78
CA ASN A 59 -17.63 -1.77 19.53
C ASN A 59 -18.03 -1.42 18.08
N GLY A 60 -18.27 -2.41 17.21
CA GLY A 60 -18.60 -2.21 15.80
C GLY A 60 -17.42 -1.76 14.93
N GLN A 61 -16.18 -1.82 15.43
CA GLN A 61 -14.97 -1.51 14.67
C GLN A 61 -14.26 -2.79 14.22
N TYR A 62 -13.63 -2.74 13.05
CA TYR A 62 -12.79 -3.82 12.55
C TYR A 62 -11.46 -3.87 13.33
N ASN A 63 -10.99 -5.07 13.66
CA ASN A 63 -9.74 -5.28 14.42
C ASN A 63 -8.46 -5.19 13.56
N LEU A 64 -8.41 -4.22 12.64
CA LEU A 64 -7.27 -4.04 11.74
C LEU A 64 -6.84 -2.58 11.63
N ASP A 65 -5.96 -2.19 12.55
CA ASP A 65 -5.25 -0.92 12.49
C ASP A 65 -4.00 -1.09 11.61
N ILE A 66 -4.01 -0.45 10.45
CA ILE A 66 -2.87 -0.33 9.54
C ILE A 66 -2.68 1.15 9.22
N ASN A 67 -1.43 1.58 9.19
CA ASN A 67 -0.94 2.86 8.79
C ASN A 67 -0.64 2.87 7.28
N THR A 68 -1.05 3.95 6.62
CA THR A 68 -0.83 4.16 5.19
C THR A 68 0.65 4.05 4.77
N GLY A 69 1.59 4.42 5.65
CA GLY A 69 3.03 4.30 5.42
C GLY A 69 3.53 2.86 5.26
N PHE A 70 2.96 1.90 6.00
CA PHE A 70 3.31 0.49 5.88
C PHE A 70 3.01 -0.08 4.49
N LEU A 71 1.96 0.44 3.85
CA LEU A 71 1.56 0.01 2.52
C LEU A 71 2.56 0.45 1.44
N ILE A 72 3.39 1.48 1.67
CA ILE A 72 4.38 1.96 0.69
C ILE A 72 5.56 0.98 0.61
N SER A 73 5.36 -0.11 -0.13
CA SER A 73 6.38 -1.12 -0.40
C SER A 73 6.10 -1.85 -1.71
N SER A 74 7.15 -2.46 -2.27
CA SER A 74 7.11 -3.34 -3.43
C SER A 74 6.69 -4.76 -3.07
N ALA A 75 6.19 -5.00 -1.86
CA ALA A 75 5.64 -6.31 -1.50
C ALA A 75 4.53 -6.66 -2.50
N PRO A 76 4.52 -7.90 -3.05
CA PRO A 76 3.47 -8.30 -3.97
C PRO A 76 2.13 -8.24 -3.26
N ARG A 77 1.08 -7.98 -4.00
CA ARG A 77 -0.28 -7.81 -3.46
C ARG A 77 -1.13 -9.04 -3.72
N VAL A 78 -2.23 -9.17 -2.98
CA VAL A 78 -3.22 -10.21 -3.23
C VAL A 78 -3.88 -9.93 -4.58
N GLU A 79 -3.84 -10.91 -5.48
CA GLU A 79 -4.43 -10.82 -6.82
C GLU A 79 -5.73 -11.62 -6.89
N GLY A 80 -6.66 -11.20 -7.76
CA GLY A 80 -7.92 -11.90 -8.00
C GLY A 80 -8.99 -11.70 -6.91
N GLU A 81 -8.62 -11.17 -5.75
CA GLU A 81 -9.51 -11.00 -4.60
C GLU A 81 -10.07 -9.59 -4.49
N ASN A 82 -11.40 -9.46 -4.54
CA ASN A 82 -12.10 -8.18 -4.45
C ASN A 82 -11.90 -7.54 -3.08
N GLY A 83 -11.47 -6.28 -3.03
CA GLY A 83 -11.26 -5.54 -1.79
C GLY A 83 -9.88 -5.75 -1.16
N LEU A 84 -8.97 -6.49 -1.81
CA LEU A 84 -7.65 -6.84 -1.27
C LEU A 84 -6.49 -6.43 -2.18
N SER A 85 -6.70 -5.62 -3.23
CA SER A 85 -5.57 -5.22 -4.11
C SER A 85 -4.47 -4.44 -3.37
N TRP A 86 -4.83 -3.73 -2.30
CA TRP A 86 -3.91 -3.02 -1.42
C TRP A 86 -3.10 -3.96 -0.49
N ALA A 87 -3.58 -5.18 -0.25
CA ALA A 87 -3.09 -6.02 0.83
C ALA A 87 -1.82 -6.77 0.40
N PRO A 88 -0.71 -6.73 1.16
CA PRO A 88 0.47 -7.54 0.86
C PRO A 88 0.15 -9.04 0.87
N ALA A 89 0.52 -9.75 -0.19
CA ALA A 89 0.43 -11.20 -0.30
C ALA A 89 1.55 -11.94 0.45
N ARG A 90 2.60 -11.22 0.84
CA ARG A 90 3.70 -11.67 1.72
C ARG A 90 4.49 -10.46 2.22
N PRO A 91 5.20 -10.56 3.35
CA PRO A 91 5.90 -9.43 3.95
C PRO A 91 7.18 -9.01 3.21
N ALA A 92 7.80 -9.93 2.47
CA ALA A 92 9.11 -9.72 1.86
C ALA A 92 9.05 -9.62 0.33
N VAL A 93 9.81 -8.67 -0.22
CA VAL A 93 10.05 -8.58 -1.66
C VAL A 93 11.10 -9.61 -2.02
N ARG A 94 10.70 -10.70 -2.67
CA ARG A 94 11.68 -11.62 -3.26
C ARG A 94 12.17 -10.95 -4.54
N THR A 95 13.47 -10.78 -4.67
CA THR A 95 14.13 -10.18 -5.83
C THR A 95 13.89 -11.04 -7.08
N THR A 96 12.72 -10.92 -7.68
CA THR A 96 12.59 -11.07 -9.13
C THR A 96 12.92 -9.70 -9.69
N SER A 97 13.92 -9.65 -10.56
CA SER A 97 14.35 -8.45 -11.26
C SER A 97 13.13 -7.60 -11.63
N PRO A 98 13.01 -6.36 -11.14
CA PRO A 98 11.97 -5.45 -11.58
C PRO A 98 12.08 -5.37 -13.10
N SER A 99 10.97 -5.59 -13.80
CA SER A 99 10.94 -5.69 -15.27
C SER A 99 11.59 -4.50 -15.97
N ASP A 100 11.74 -3.36 -15.27
CA ASP A 100 12.20 -2.08 -15.83
C ASP A 100 13.25 -1.35 -14.95
N GLY A 101 14.02 -2.10 -14.14
CA GLY A 101 15.18 -1.55 -13.41
C GLY A 101 14.86 -0.67 -12.19
N GLN A 102 13.60 -0.59 -11.73
CA GLN A 102 13.22 0.10 -10.50
C GLN A 102 13.63 -0.67 -9.25
N LYS A 103 14.25 -0.03 -8.26
CA LYS A 103 14.59 -0.71 -7.01
C LYS A 103 13.35 -1.26 -6.28
N ALA A 104 13.51 -2.38 -5.60
CA ALA A 104 12.50 -2.91 -4.68
C ALA A 104 12.53 -2.15 -3.34
N TYR A 105 11.35 -1.78 -2.84
CA TYR A 105 11.17 -1.06 -1.59
C TYR A 105 10.55 -1.97 -0.53
N ILE A 106 11.18 -2.06 0.63
CA ILE A 106 10.69 -2.86 1.76
C ILE A 106 9.68 -2.07 2.59
N ALA A 107 8.82 -2.78 3.32
CA ALA A 107 7.85 -2.18 4.21
C ALA A 107 8.49 -1.74 5.54
N TYR A 108 8.05 -0.59 6.05
CA TYR A 108 8.43 -0.08 7.36
C TYR A 108 7.17 0.04 8.22
N SER A 109 7.30 -0.20 9.53
CA SER A 109 6.23 0.16 10.47
C SER A 109 6.36 1.65 10.74
N VAL A 110 5.38 2.44 10.28
CA VAL A 110 5.42 3.91 10.32
C VAL A 110 4.22 4.42 11.10
N ALA A 111 4.37 4.43 12.43
CA ALA A 111 3.30 4.66 13.40
C ALA A 111 2.72 6.10 13.41
N ASP A 112 3.35 7.05 12.72
CA ASP A 112 2.92 8.45 12.65
C ASP A 112 2.13 8.79 11.38
N THR A 113 1.87 7.81 10.51
CA THR A 113 1.06 8.01 9.30
C THR A 113 -0.43 7.78 9.54
N SER A 114 -1.27 8.21 8.59
CA SER A 114 -2.73 8.10 8.73
C SER A 114 -3.15 6.63 8.80
N LEU A 115 -4.04 6.33 9.74
CA LEU A 115 -4.69 5.03 9.86
C LEU A 115 -5.67 4.80 8.72
N VAL A 116 -5.82 3.54 8.36
CA VAL A 116 -6.76 3.08 7.34
C VAL A 116 -8.00 2.49 7.98
N GLU A 117 -9.14 2.64 7.30
CA GLU A 117 -10.38 1.94 7.59
C GLU A 117 -10.49 0.77 6.61
N VAL A 118 -10.27 -0.47 7.09
CA VAL A 118 -10.44 -1.66 6.25
C VAL A 118 -11.87 -2.18 6.34
N ILE A 119 -12.56 -2.23 5.20
CA ILE A 119 -13.93 -2.72 5.06
C ILE A 119 -13.98 -3.89 4.06
N PRO A 120 -15.07 -4.68 4.00
CA PRO A 120 -15.16 -5.82 3.08
C PRO A 120 -14.89 -5.47 1.60
N GLN A 121 -15.21 -4.24 1.20
CA GLN A 121 -15.04 -3.72 -0.16
C GLN A 121 -13.63 -3.24 -0.48
N GLY A 122 -12.76 -3.01 0.53
CA GLY A 122 -11.45 -2.42 0.29
C GLY A 122 -10.85 -1.72 1.50
N LEU A 123 -9.77 -0.99 1.23
CA LEU A 123 -9.10 -0.12 2.18
C LEU A 123 -9.45 1.33 1.90
N LYS A 124 -10.10 1.98 2.86
CA LYS A 124 -10.43 3.39 2.79
C LYS A 124 -9.45 4.18 3.64
N ALA A 125 -8.80 5.16 3.05
CA ALA A 125 -7.83 5.98 3.76
C ALA A 125 -7.70 7.36 3.14
N ASP A 126 -7.15 8.27 3.93
CA ASP A 126 -6.92 9.66 3.57
C ASP A 126 -5.47 9.85 3.08
N TRP A 127 -5.31 10.27 1.84
CA TRP A 127 -4.04 10.36 1.13
C TRP A 127 -3.78 11.76 0.60
N LEU A 128 -2.52 12.12 0.39
CA LEU A 128 -2.18 13.16 -0.59
C LEU A 128 -2.21 12.50 -1.97
N LEU A 129 -3.05 13.01 -2.85
CA LEU A 129 -3.42 12.33 -4.08
C LEU A 129 -3.22 13.24 -5.30
N HIS A 130 -2.61 12.70 -6.35
CA HIS A 130 -2.55 13.32 -7.68
C HIS A 130 -3.20 12.40 -8.71
N LYS A 131 -4.33 12.82 -9.30
CA LYS A 131 -5.01 12.09 -10.39
C LYS A 131 -4.47 12.53 -11.74
N PHE A 132 -4.33 11.58 -12.65
CA PHE A 132 -3.90 11.84 -14.02
C PHE A 132 -4.56 10.87 -15.01
N PRO A 133 -4.64 11.21 -16.31
CA PRO A 133 -5.15 10.31 -17.34
C PRO A 133 -4.34 8.99 -17.42
N GLY A 134 -5.04 7.87 -17.55
CA GLY A 134 -4.47 6.55 -17.80
C GLY A 134 -4.27 6.26 -19.28
N GLY A 135 -3.79 5.06 -19.63
CA GLY A 135 -3.48 4.67 -21.02
C GLY A 135 -4.68 4.52 -21.96
N LYS A 136 -5.87 4.25 -21.42
CA LYS A 136 -7.14 4.26 -22.19
C LYS A 136 -7.78 5.65 -22.30
N GLY A 137 -7.29 6.60 -21.49
CA GLY A 137 -7.83 7.95 -21.39
C GLY A 137 -7.21 8.94 -22.39
N ALA A 138 -7.38 10.23 -22.13
CA ALA A 138 -6.73 11.30 -22.89
C ALA A 138 -5.20 11.20 -22.77
N GLN A 139 -4.47 11.62 -23.81
CA GLN A 139 -3.01 11.73 -23.71
C GLN A 139 -2.62 12.73 -22.64
N LEU A 140 -1.59 12.39 -21.86
CA LEU A 140 -0.92 13.34 -21.00
C LEU A 140 -0.53 14.56 -21.82
N SER A 141 -0.78 15.75 -21.28
CA SER A 141 -0.36 17.00 -21.89
C SER A 141 1.17 17.03 -22.00
N PRO A 142 1.75 17.74 -22.99
CA PRO A 142 3.21 17.87 -23.11
C PRO A 142 3.89 18.50 -21.89
N ILE A 143 3.12 19.15 -21.00
CA ILE A 143 3.59 19.78 -19.76
C ILE A 143 3.70 18.73 -18.63
N GLU A 144 2.92 17.66 -18.68
CA GLU A 144 2.98 16.59 -17.70
C GLU A 144 4.30 15.82 -17.84
N SER A 145 4.98 15.60 -16.70
CA SER A 145 6.35 15.09 -16.67
C SER A 145 6.51 13.78 -17.44
N LYS A 146 7.69 13.58 -18.05
CA LYS A 146 8.13 12.30 -18.64
C LYS A 146 7.94 11.13 -17.67
N VAL A 147 8.00 11.40 -16.36
CA VAL A 147 7.78 10.40 -15.30
C VAL A 147 6.35 9.86 -15.33
N LEU A 148 5.32 10.70 -15.48
CA LEU A 148 3.94 10.25 -15.56
C LEU A 148 3.70 9.36 -16.78
N GLY A 149 4.32 9.67 -17.92
CA GLY A 149 4.27 8.81 -19.11
C GLY A 149 4.91 7.43 -18.88
N ARG A 150 5.99 7.35 -18.11
CA ARG A 150 6.58 6.06 -17.69
C ARG A 150 5.61 5.28 -16.80
N ILE A 151 5.02 5.94 -15.79
CA ILE A 151 4.03 5.30 -14.90
C ILE A 151 2.82 4.81 -15.70
N GLN A 152 2.38 5.61 -16.68
CA GLN A 152 1.27 5.28 -17.57
C GLN A 152 1.49 3.94 -18.27
N ASN A 153 2.66 3.78 -18.90
CA ASN A 153 3.02 2.58 -19.64
C ASN A 153 3.23 1.37 -18.74
N LEU A 154 3.79 1.56 -17.54
CA LEU A 154 4.14 0.45 -16.65
C LEU A 154 2.94 -0.09 -15.86
N TYR A 155 2.08 0.78 -15.35
CA TYR A 155 1.09 0.38 -14.34
C TYR A 155 -0.36 0.54 -14.78
N ILE A 156 -0.65 1.49 -15.69
CA ILE A 156 -2.03 1.95 -15.93
C ILE A 156 -2.41 2.03 -17.42
N GLN A 157 -1.68 1.32 -18.29
CA GLN A 157 -1.89 1.37 -19.74
C GLN A 157 -3.33 0.97 -20.13
N ASN A 158 -3.95 0.08 -19.36
CA ASN A 158 -5.26 -0.47 -19.63
C ASN A 158 -6.39 0.19 -18.82
N TYR A 159 -6.17 1.38 -18.26
CA TYR A 159 -7.13 2.07 -17.39
C TYR A 159 -7.36 3.51 -17.86
N GLN A 160 -8.53 4.06 -17.51
CA GLN A 160 -8.90 5.44 -17.84
C GLN A 160 -8.16 6.46 -16.98
N TYR A 161 -7.87 6.11 -15.73
CA TYR A 161 -7.26 7.00 -14.73
C TYR A 161 -6.12 6.32 -13.98
N GLY A 162 -5.11 7.11 -13.64
CA GLY A 162 -4.07 6.82 -12.67
C GLY A 162 -4.14 7.75 -11.47
N ALA A 163 -3.62 7.30 -10.34
CA ALA A 163 -3.37 8.15 -9.19
C ALA A 163 -2.02 7.83 -8.55
N LEU A 164 -1.33 8.88 -8.11
CA LEU A 164 -0.20 8.80 -7.19
C LEU A 164 -0.71 9.09 -5.79
N LEU A 165 -0.42 8.21 -4.84
CA LEU A 165 -0.79 8.39 -3.44
C LEU A 165 0.46 8.53 -2.58
N GLN A 166 0.45 9.52 -1.70
CA GLN A 166 1.45 9.69 -0.66
C GLN A 166 0.78 9.63 0.72
N PRO A 167 1.33 8.83 1.66
CA PRO A 167 0.82 8.81 3.02
C PRO A 167 0.96 10.20 3.66
N LYS A 168 0.11 10.45 4.64
CA LYS A 168 0.15 11.68 5.43
C LYS A 168 0.66 11.35 6.82
N SER A 169 1.61 12.12 7.31
CA SER A 169 2.07 12.09 8.70
C SER A 169 1.55 13.31 9.46
N LEU A 170 1.20 13.11 10.72
CA LEU A 170 0.93 14.20 11.64
C LEU A 170 2.24 14.63 12.29
N ASN A 171 2.65 15.87 12.04
CA ASN A 171 3.79 16.40 12.76
C ASN A 171 3.44 16.65 14.24
N ARG A 172 4.45 16.93 15.07
CA ARG A 172 4.30 17.18 16.52
C ARG A 172 3.31 18.30 16.90
N TRP A 173 2.88 19.11 15.93
CA TRP A 173 1.93 20.21 16.12
C TRP A 173 0.52 19.89 15.61
N GLY A 174 0.28 18.64 15.18
CA GLY A 174 -1.00 18.19 14.62
C GLY A 174 -1.24 18.64 13.18
N ASN A 175 -0.25 19.22 12.50
CA ASN A 175 -0.38 19.59 11.10
C ASN A 175 -0.04 18.39 10.20
N THR A 176 -0.90 18.18 9.21
CA THR A 176 -0.71 17.18 8.17
C THR A 176 0.48 17.55 7.29
N SER A 177 1.39 16.62 7.10
CA SER A 177 2.54 16.75 6.20
C SER A 177 2.73 15.48 5.38
N PRO A 178 3.36 15.56 4.19
CA PRO A 178 3.67 14.36 3.42
C PRO A 178 4.62 13.45 4.21
N ALA A 179 4.25 12.18 4.36
CA ALA A 179 5.10 11.20 5.01
C ALA A 179 6.35 10.92 4.16
N ARG A 180 7.47 10.69 4.84
CA ARG A 180 8.72 10.28 4.20
C ARG A 180 8.86 8.77 4.25
N TYR A 181 9.31 8.18 3.16
CA TYR A 181 9.77 6.80 3.17
C TYR A 181 11.10 6.71 3.91
N GLU A 182 11.21 5.81 4.88
CA GLU A 182 12.39 5.69 5.75
C GLU A 182 13.47 4.75 5.19
N GLY A 183 13.16 4.02 4.13
CA GLY A 183 14.11 3.10 3.51
C GLY A 183 15.07 3.77 2.54
N ASN A 184 15.86 2.92 1.88
CA ASN A 184 16.88 3.36 0.94
C ASN A 184 16.26 3.74 -0.42
N ALA A 185 15.92 5.02 -0.57
CA ALA A 185 15.48 5.66 -1.80
C ALA A 185 16.22 7.01 -2.00
N ASN A 186 16.42 7.40 -3.26
CA ASN A 186 16.96 8.69 -3.66
C ASN A 186 15.86 9.77 -3.73
N GLY A 187 14.61 9.38 -4.02
CA GLY A 187 13.47 10.27 -4.13
C GLY A 187 12.24 9.82 -3.31
N PRO A 188 11.15 10.63 -3.32
CA PRO A 188 9.91 10.24 -2.66
C PRO A 188 9.26 9.06 -3.38
N ILE A 189 8.62 8.18 -2.60
CA ILE A 189 7.92 7.00 -3.12
C ILE A 189 6.42 7.22 -3.04
N TYR A 190 5.75 6.94 -4.14
CA TYR A 190 4.30 7.03 -4.27
C TYR A 190 3.71 5.65 -4.50
N ALA A 191 2.54 5.38 -3.91
CA ALA A 191 1.72 4.28 -4.38
C ALA A 191 1.11 4.66 -5.74
N VAL A 192 1.05 3.70 -6.65
CA VAL A 192 0.39 3.85 -7.95
C VAL A 192 -0.91 3.09 -7.91
N CYS A 193 -2.01 3.78 -8.19
CA CYS A 193 -3.34 3.20 -8.31
C CYS A 193 -3.91 3.42 -9.70
N SER A 194 -4.79 2.52 -10.13
CA SER A 194 -5.53 2.63 -11.40
C SER A 194 -7.03 2.62 -11.15
N SER A 195 -7.80 3.29 -11.99
CA SER A 195 -9.26 3.26 -11.96
C SER A 195 -9.84 3.38 -13.37
N ASP A 196 -11.01 2.78 -13.60
CA ASP A 196 -11.75 2.96 -14.86
C ASP A 196 -12.71 4.15 -14.79
N THR A 197 -13.17 4.56 -13.60
CA THR A 197 -14.14 5.64 -13.42
C THR A 197 -13.58 6.93 -12.84
N GLY A 198 -12.47 6.86 -12.11
CA GLY A 198 -11.82 7.98 -11.41
C GLY A 198 -12.59 8.50 -10.19
N ASN A 199 -13.69 7.83 -9.79
CA ASN A 199 -14.68 8.38 -8.85
C ASN A 199 -14.39 8.11 -7.37
N GLY A 200 -13.22 7.55 -7.02
CA GLY A 200 -12.85 7.28 -5.63
C GLY A 200 -13.25 5.91 -5.10
N SER A 201 -14.00 5.09 -5.85
CA SER A 201 -14.59 3.83 -5.34
C SER A 201 -14.05 2.54 -5.95
N ASP A 202 -13.31 2.62 -7.06
CA ASP A 202 -12.82 1.48 -7.84
C ASP A 202 -11.30 1.49 -8.02
N TRP A 203 -10.58 2.25 -7.19
CA TRP A 203 -9.12 2.31 -7.28
C TRP A 203 -8.52 0.96 -6.94
N LYS A 204 -7.57 0.50 -7.76
CA LYS A 204 -6.80 -0.72 -7.52
C LYS A 204 -5.34 -0.39 -7.34
N TRP A 205 -4.70 -0.95 -6.32
CA TRP A 205 -3.26 -0.82 -6.13
C TRP A 205 -2.50 -1.52 -7.27
N ARG A 206 -1.48 -0.87 -7.81
CA ARG A 206 -0.64 -1.41 -8.89
C ARG A 206 0.81 -1.57 -8.52
N GLY A 207 1.29 -0.82 -7.54
CA GLY A 207 2.67 -0.88 -7.09
C GLY A 207 3.08 0.40 -6.41
N VAL A 208 4.39 0.59 -6.35
CA VAL A 208 5.02 1.82 -5.86
C VAL A 208 6.01 2.33 -6.88
N PHE A 209 6.19 3.63 -6.93
CA PHE A 209 7.10 4.29 -7.86
C PHE A 209 7.93 5.33 -7.12
N GLU A 210 9.25 5.26 -7.27
CA GLU A 210 10.17 6.30 -6.81
C GLU A 210 10.23 7.42 -7.84
N TRP A 211 9.93 8.63 -7.39
CA TRP A 211 9.96 9.82 -8.21
C TRP A 211 11.38 10.37 -8.36
N ASP A 212 11.68 10.86 -9.56
CA ASP A 212 12.97 11.48 -9.85
C ASP A 212 13.05 12.86 -9.20
N VAL A 213 14.07 13.10 -8.37
CA VAL A 213 14.24 14.36 -7.64
C VAL A 213 14.54 15.55 -8.54
N ASP A 214 15.01 15.29 -9.76
CA ASP A 214 15.30 16.32 -10.76
C ASP A 214 14.04 16.74 -11.53
N GLU A 215 12.93 16.00 -11.39
CA GLU A 215 11.66 16.25 -12.07
C GLU A 215 10.67 16.97 -11.14
N PRO A 216 9.99 18.03 -11.62
CA PRO A 216 9.05 18.77 -10.79
C PRO A 216 7.90 17.87 -10.33
N LEU A 217 7.59 17.95 -9.03
CA LEU A 217 6.48 17.21 -8.46
C LEU A 217 5.14 17.75 -8.99
N PRO A 218 4.18 16.87 -9.29
CA PRO A 218 2.83 17.30 -9.57
C PRO A 218 2.17 17.85 -8.29
N PHE A 219 1.04 18.54 -8.45
CA PHE A 219 0.26 19.01 -7.32
C PHE A 219 -0.55 17.86 -6.70
N PHE A 220 -0.52 17.76 -5.37
CA PHE A 220 -1.25 16.75 -4.59
C PHE A 220 -2.31 17.41 -3.71
N GLU A 221 -3.50 16.83 -3.69
CA GLU A 221 -4.62 17.26 -2.85
C GLU A 221 -4.96 16.18 -1.81
N PRO A 222 -5.37 16.57 -0.58
CA PRO A 222 -5.90 15.61 0.38
C PRO A 222 -7.23 15.02 -0.12
N GLU A 223 -7.30 13.69 -0.23
CA GLU A 223 -8.53 12.99 -0.63
C GLU A 223 -8.66 11.65 0.09
N ILE A 224 -9.90 11.33 0.49
CA ILE A 224 -10.25 9.99 0.99
C ILE A 224 -10.69 9.13 -0.20
N ILE A 225 -9.99 8.02 -0.41
CA ILE A 225 -10.32 7.07 -1.47
C ILE A 225 -10.47 5.65 -0.93
N LEU A 226 -11.23 4.83 -1.65
CA LEU A 226 -11.33 3.39 -1.43
C LEU A 226 -10.46 2.65 -2.45
N ILE A 227 -9.54 1.83 -1.96
CA ILE A 227 -8.71 0.93 -2.76
C ILE A 227 -9.31 -0.48 -2.65
N ALA A 228 -9.91 -0.96 -3.74
CA ALA A 228 -10.56 -2.26 -3.87
C ALA A 228 -9.59 -3.32 -4.40
#